data_AF-A0A1Y1V8J4-F1
#
_entry.id   AF-A0A1Y1V8J4-F1
#
_cell.length_a   1.000
_cell.length_b   1.000
_cell.length_c   1.000
_cell.angle_alpha   90.00
_cell.angle_beta   90.00
_cell.angle_gamma   90.00
#
_symmetry.space_group_name_H-M   'P 1'
#
loop_
_entity.id
_entity.type
_entity.pdbx_description
1 polymer ?
#
loop_
_entity_poly.entity_id
_entity_poly.type
_entity_poly.pdbx_seq_one_letter_code
_entity_poly.pdbx_strand_id
1 'polypeptide(L)'
;MINNLNKCPFIVYLLYQTEVLKIKNNHNLRYYCKNNICVEVERYALPEFVEIPNENGNIKRYISKSFTYNELKYIFYMNGICVSYNTKKKKCQVSLFYKCTSDSQCLTNKCIDGLCIFNEENPTEFCTSIYKFSIIFGRHSYMHCGKAISDICKTDKECGSKSCGLLIIGENENT
;
A
#
# COMPACT_ATOMS: atom_id res chain seq x y z
N MET A 1 -0.55 -25.62 42.72
CA MET A 1 0.34 -25.56 41.55
C MET A 1 -0.24 -24.53 40.60
N ILE A 2 0.48 -23.43 40.40
CA ILE A 2 0.07 -22.26 39.61
C ILE A 2 0.49 -22.53 38.17
N ASN A 3 -0.47 -22.55 37.23
CA ASN A 3 -0.20 -22.42 35.79
C ASN A 3 -1.04 -21.27 35.24
N ASN A 4 -0.70 -20.04 35.63
CA ASN A 4 -1.10 -18.85 34.91
C ASN A 4 -0.04 -18.61 33.83
N LEU A 5 -0.28 -19.18 32.64
CA LEU A 5 0.41 -18.74 31.43
C LEU A 5 -0.09 -17.34 31.09
N ASN A 6 0.81 -16.38 31.23
CA ASN A 6 0.66 -14.99 30.86
C ASN A 6 0.04 -14.86 29.46
N LYS A 7 -1.25 -14.55 29.38
CA LYS A 7 -1.81 -13.84 28.23
C LYS A 7 -1.28 -12.41 28.33
N CYS A 8 -0.15 -12.10 27.69
CA CYS A 8 0.18 -10.71 27.44
C CYS A 8 -0.99 -10.10 26.66
N PRO A 9 -1.63 -9.02 27.14
CA PRO A 9 -2.56 -8.29 26.31
C PRO A 9 -1.77 -7.80 25.09
N PHE A 10 -2.20 -8.19 23.89
CA PHE A 10 -1.76 -7.53 22.67
C PHE A 10 -2.26 -6.09 22.75
N ILE A 11 -1.44 -5.18 23.27
CA ILE A 11 -1.70 -3.75 23.20
C ILE A 11 -1.52 -3.39 21.73
N VAL A 12 -2.63 -3.16 21.04
CA VAL A 12 -2.61 -2.65 19.67
C VAL A 12 -2.29 -1.15 19.76
N TYR A 13 -1.08 -0.79 19.35
CA TYR A 13 -0.67 0.60 19.26
C TYR A 13 -1.31 1.24 18.02
N LEU A 14 -2.12 2.28 18.24
CA LEU A 14 -2.67 3.08 17.15
C LEU A 14 -1.69 4.20 16.81
N LEU A 15 -1.21 4.20 15.57
CA LEU A 15 -0.39 5.27 15.04
C LEU A 15 -1.25 6.15 14.13
N TYR A 16 -1.40 7.42 14.47
CA TYR A 16 -2.23 8.34 13.68
C TYR A 16 -1.41 9.04 12.58
N GLN A 17 -2.07 9.39 11.48
CA GLN A 17 -1.47 10.14 10.36
C GLN A 17 -0.78 11.43 10.83
N THR A 18 -1.38 12.14 11.80
CA THR A 18 -0.81 13.36 12.38
C THR A 18 0.50 13.12 13.12
N GLU A 19 0.71 11.90 13.64
CA GLU A 19 1.96 11.48 14.26
C GLU A 19 2.99 11.05 13.22
N VAL A 20 2.55 10.32 12.20
CA VAL A 20 3.36 9.95 11.03
C VAL A 20 3.96 11.20 10.38
N LEU A 21 3.17 12.27 10.22
CA LEU A 21 3.63 13.54 9.65
C LEU A 21 4.69 14.28 10.49
N LYS A 22 4.82 13.96 11.79
CA LYS A 22 5.86 14.55 12.67
C LYS A 22 7.22 13.86 12.48
N ILE A 23 7.27 12.68 11.86
CA ILE A 23 8.51 11.94 11.63
C ILE A 23 9.39 12.71 10.64
N LYS A 24 10.63 12.98 11.06
CA LYS A 24 11.66 13.69 10.27
C LYS A 24 12.98 12.95 10.35
N ASN A 25 13.82 13.13 9.33
CA ASN A 25 15.18 12.56 9.26
C ASN A 25 15.25 11.04 9.42
N ASN A 26 14.16 10.33 9.13
CA ASN A 26 14.14 8.89 9.01
C ASN A 26 13.89 8.52 7.54
N HIS A 27 14.67 7.58 7.03
CA HIS A 27 14.69 7.24 5.62
C HIS A 27 13.83 6.01 5.37
N ASN A 28 13.19 5.98 4.21
CA ASN A 28 12.55 4.77 3.67
C ASN A 28 11.34 4.24 4.42
N LEU A 29 10.80 5.02 5.35
CA LEU A 29 9.54 4.71 6.00
C LEU A 29 8.38 4.90 5.02
N ARG A 30 7.45 3.96 5.07
CA ARG A 30 6.23 3.93 4.26
C ARG A 30 5.09 3.47 5.14
N TYR A 31 3.94 4.11 4.97
CA TYR A 31 2.74 3.78 5.73
C TYR A 31 1.54 3.74 4.80
N TYR A 32 0.67 2.75 5.01
CA TYR A 32 -0.70 2.82 4.53
C TYR A 32 -1.58 3.38 5.64
N CYS A 33 -2.46 4.31 5.28
CA CYS A 33 -3.37 4.95 6.21
C CYS A 33 -4.82 4.74 5.78
N LYS A 34 -5.69 4.44 6.75
CA LYS A 34 -7.14 4.34 6.57
C LYS A 34 -7.82 4.92 7.79
N ASN A 35 -8.76 5.85 7.57
CA ASN A 35 -9.46 6.57 8.64
C ASN A 35 -8.48 7.22 9.66
N ASN A 36 -7.43 7.89 9.16
CA ASN A 36 -6.35 8.49 9.94
C ASN A 36 -5.46 7.53 10.76
N ILE A 37 -5.72 6.23 10.74
CA ILE A 37 -4.87 5.22 11.39
C ILE A 37 -3.91 4.66 10.34
N CYS A 38 -2.63 4.64 10.67
CA CYS A 38 -1.56 4.26 9.78
C CYS A 38 -0.81 3.03 10.29
N VAL A 39 -0.35 2.20 9.36
CA VAL A 39 0.53 1.07 9.66
C VAL A 39 1.76 1.12 8.76
N GLU A 40 2.93 0.88 9.35
CA GLU A 40 4.17 0.80 8.61
C GLU A 40 4.16 -0.41 7.68
N VAL A 41 4.62 -0.24 6.45
CA VAL A 41 4.67 -1.29 5.43
C VAL A 41 6.08 -1.45 4.90
N GLU A 42 6.39 -2.64 4.40
CA GLU A 42 7.72 -2.94 3.89
C GLU A 42 8.13 -2.02 2.73
N ARG A 43 9.44 -1.71 2.70
CA ARG A 43 10.02 -0.81 1.72
C ARG A 43 10.07 -1.39 0.31
N TYR A 44 10.34 -2.68 0.16
CA TYR A 44 10.77 -3.24 -1.11
C TYR A 44 9.63 -3.81 -1.95
N ALA A 45 8.54 -4.22 -1.31
CA ALA A 45 7.34 -4.68 -1.96
C ALA A 45 6.14 -4.06 -1.25
N LEU A 46 5.24 -3.43 -2.01
CA LEU A 46 3.92 -3.14 -1.47
C LEU A 46 3.27 -4.48 -1.15
N PRO A 47 2.87 -4.71 0.10
CA PRO A 47 2.30 -5.99 0.47
C PRO A 47 0.97 -6.16 -0.27
N GLU A 48 0.58 -7.40 -0.57
CA GLU A 48 -0.73 -7.70 -1.20
C GLU A 48 -1.90 -7.47 -0.23
N PHE A 49 -1.61 -7.65 1.07
CA PHE A 49 -2.55 -7.39 2.15
C PHE A 49 -1.95 -6.42 3.15
N VAL A 50 -2.79 -5.56 3.70
CA VAL A 50 -2.44 -4.70 4.82
C VAL A 50 -3.41 -4.94 5.97
N GLU A 51 -2.87 -5.04 7.18
CA GLU A 51 -3.64 -5.18 8.41
C GLU A 51 -3.66 -3.85 9.13
N ILE A 52 -4.83 -3.21 9.21
CA ILE A 52 -4.99 -1.90 9.84
C ILE A 52 -5.97 -2.06 11.00
N PRO A 53 -5.58 -1.68 12.23
CA PRO A 53 -6.50 -1.66 13.36
C PRO A 53 -7.52 -0.52 13.23
N ASN A 54 -8.69 -0.71 13.80
CA ASN A 54 -9.64 0.37 14.03
C ASN A 54 -9.44 0.99 15.42
N GLU A 55 -10.22 2.03 15.73
CA GLU A 55 -10.16 2.74 17.02
C GLU A 55 -10.40 1.83 18.24
N ASN A 56 -11.11 0.73 18.06
CA ASN A 56 -11.35 -0.28 19.11
C ASN A 56 -10.21 -1.31 19.23
N GLY A 57 -9.14 -1.17 18.45
CA GLY A 57 -8.03 -2.12 18.39
C GLY A 57 -8.31 -3.39 17.57
N ASN A 58 -9.50 -3.52 16.95
CA ASN A 58 -9.81 -4.66 16.11
C ASN A 58 -9.06 -4.53 14.78
N ILE A 59 -8.23 -5.53 14.48
CA ILE A 59 -7.42 -5.57 13.27
C ILE A 59 -8.28 -6.06 12.11
N LYS A 60 -8.32 -5.28 11.02
CA LYS A 60 -8.95 -5.69 9.77
C LYS A 60 -7.89 -5.82 8.68
N ARG A 61 -7.94 -6.94 7.96
CA ARG A 61 -7.10 -7.20 6.78
C ARG A 61 -7.79 -6.68 5.52
N TYR A 62 -7.06 -5.93 4.71
CA TYR A 62 -7.50 -5.40 3.42
C TYR A 62 -6.60 -5.91 2.30
N ILE A 63 -7.16 -6.11 1.12
CA ILE A 63 -6.41 -6.19 -0.13
C ILE A 63 -5.96 -4.76 -0.46
N SER A 64 -4.65 -4.55 -0.50
CA SER A 64 -4.02 -3.23 -0.70
C SER A 64 -3.80 -2.91 -2.17
N LYS A 65 -3.64 -3.93 -3.02
CA LYS A 65 -3.41 -3.75 -4.45
C LYS A 65 -4.72 -3.36 -5.14
N SER A 66 -4.73 -2.21 -5.78
CA SER A 66 -5.84 -1.71 -6.59
C SER A 66 -5.44 -1.52 -8.04
N PHE A 67 -6.44 -1.50 -8.91
CA PHE A 67 -6.28 -1.36 -10.35
C PHE A 67 -7.19 -0.28 -10.92
N THR A 68 -6.80 0.26 -12.06
CA THR A 68 -7.67 1.06 -12.91
C THR A 68 -8.62 0.18 -13.73
N TYR A 69 -9.72 0.75 -14.21
CA TYR A 69 -10.65 0.04 -15.09
C TYR A 69 -9.99 -0.44 -16.39
N ASN A 70 -9.01 0.31 -16.92
CA ASN A 70 -8.32 -0.06 -18.15
C ASN A 70 -7.45 -1.30 -17.96
N GLU A 71 -6.86 -1.46 -16.77
CA GLU A 71 -6.05 -2.64 -16.44
C GLU A 71 -6.89 -3.92 -16.32
N LEU A 72 -8.21 -3.82 -16.08
CA LEU A 72 -9.11 -5.00 -16.00
C LEU A 72 -9.03 -5.89 -17.25
N LYS A 73 -8.78 -5.30 -18.42
CA LYS A 73 -8.61 -6.05 -19.68
C LYS A 73 -7.35 -6.91 -19.71
N TYR A 74 -6.32 -6.56 -18.95
CA TYR A 74 -5.01 -7.22 -18.92
C TYR A 74 -4.79 -8.08 -17.67
N ILE A 75 -5.56 -7.84 -16.62
CA ILE A 75 -5.36 -8.40 -15.27
C ILE A 75 -5.55 -9.92 -15.19
N PHE A 76 -6.39 -10.53 -16.02
CA PHE A 76 -6.61 -11.99 -16.00
C PHE A 76 -5.31 -12.79 -16.18
N TYR A 77 -4.25 -12.18 -16.71
CA TYR A 77 -2.92 -12.79 -16.85
C TYR A 77 -1.92 -12.43 -15.73
N MET A 78 -2.16 -11.39 -14.93
CA MET A 78 -1.14 -10.75 -14.07
C MET A 78 -1.44 -10.72 -12.56
N ASN A 79 -2.66 -11.06 -12.11
CA ASN A 79 -3.01 -11.03 -10.68
C ASN A 79 -2.67 -12.29 -9.88
N GLY A 80 -1.83 -13.14 -10.43
CA GLY A 80 -1.35 -14.33 -9.76
C GLY A 80 -0.07 -14.04 -9.00
N ILE A 81 -0.07 -14.18 -7.67
CA ILE A 81 1.18 -14.33 -6.92
C ILE A 81 1.80 -15.66 -7.31
N CYS A 82 3.01 -15.62 -7.84
CA CYS A 82 3.73 -16.84 -8.12
C CYS A 82 4.24 -17.48 -6.83
N VAL A 83 3.58 -18.55 -6.39
CA VAL A 83 3.99 -19.31 -5.20
C VAL A 83 4.95 -20.44 -5.53
N SER A 84 5.06 -20.79 -6.81
CA SER A 84 6.02 -21.80 -7.28
C SER A 84 6.57 -21.38 -8.64
N TYR A 85 7.88 -21.14 -8.70
CA TYR A 85 8.57 -20.73 -9.91
C TYR A 85 9.46 -21.85 -10.44
N ASN A 86 9.32 -22.18 -11.72
CA ASN A 86 10.21 -23.11 -12.39
C ASN A 86 11.41 -22.36 -12.96
N THR A 87 12.57 -22.48 -12.30
CA THR A 87 13.81 -21.80 -12.69
C THR A 87 14.31 -22.23 -14.07
N LYS A 88 14.16 -23.51 -14.44
CA LYS A 88 14.60 -24.04 -15.74
C LYS A 88 13.80 -23.45 -16.89
N LYS A 89 12.47 -23.34 -16.72
CA LYS A 89 11.55 -22.80 -17.74
C LYS A 89 11.36 -21.29 -17.66
N LYS A 90 11.95 -20.64 -16.65
CA LYS A 90 11.73 -19.22 -16.30
C LYS A 90 10.25 -18.83 -16.29
N LYS A 91 9.39 -19.71 -15.75
CA LYS A 91 7.93 -19.54 -15.77
C LYS A 91 7.34 -19.85 -14.40
N CYS A 92 6.31 -19.08 -14.03
CA CYS A 92 5.49 -19.43 -12.87
C CYS A 92 4.70 -20.73 -13.13
N GLN A 93 4.83 -21.67 -12.20
CA GLN A 93 4.14 -22.96 -12.25
C GLN A 93 2.81 -22.92 -11.50
N VAL A 94 2.77 -22.24 -10.34
CA VAL A 94 1.56 -22.09 -9.53
C VAL A 94 1.37 -20.62 -9.18
N SER A 95 0.21 -20.10 -9.56
CA SER A 95 -0.20 -18.73 -9.29
C SER A 95 -1.42 -18.72 -8.37
N LEU A 96 -1.37 -17.91 -7.31
CA LEU A 96 -2.46 -17.69 -6.39
C LEU A 96 -3.13 -16.35 -6.69
N PHE A 97 -4.45 -16.36 -6.86
CA PHE A 97 -5.24 -15.16 -7.14
C PHE A 97 -6.14 -14.88 -5.96
N TYR A 98 -6.09 -13.65 -5.44
CA TYR A 98 -7.03 -13.20 -4.42
C TYR A 98 -8.16 -12.43 -5.08
N LYS A 99 -9.38 -12.75 -4.66
CA LYS A 99 -10.57 -12.07 -5.12
C LYS A 99 -11.26 -11.38 -3.94
N CYS A 100 -11.63 -10.13 -4.13
CA CYS A 100 -12.58 -9.51 -3.23
C CYS A 100 -13.99 -10.07 -3.51
N THR A 101 -14.83 -10.06 -2.49
CA THR A 101 -16.24 -10.47 -2.54
C THR A 101 -17.17 -9.36 -2.04
N SER A 102 -16.59 -8.31 -1.43
CA SER A 102 -17.26 -7.09 -1.04
C SER A 102 -16.28 -5.91 -1.09
N ASP A 103 -16.81 -4.70 -1.26
CA ASP A 103 -16.04 -3.45 -1.23
C ASP A 103 -15.18 -3.33 0.02
N SER A 104 -15.72 -3.77 1.15
CA SER A 104 -15.10 -3.63 2.46
C SER A 104 -13.78 -4.41 2.61
N GLN A 105 -13.50 -5.38 1.74
CA GLN A 105 -12.24 -6.13 1.70
C GLN A 105 -11.13 -5.36 1.00
N CYS A 106 -11.46 -4.36 0.18
CA CYS A 106 -10.50 -3.53 -0.54
C CYS A 106 -10.08 -2.33 0.30
N LEU A 107 -8.80 -1.97 0.23
CA LEU A 107 -8.30 -0.77 0.89
C LEU A 107 -8.98 0.49 0.32
N THR A 108 -9.19 0.52 -0.99
CA THR A 108 -9.96 1.54 -1.75
C THR A 108 -11.48 1.49 -1.53
N ASN A 109 -11.98 0.52 -0.76
CA ASN A 109 -13.41 0.30 -0.53
C ASN A 109 -14.23 0.16 -1.83
N LYS A 110 -13.68 -0.50 -2.85
CA LYS A 110 -14.36 -0.74 -4.13
C LYS A 110 -13.91 -2.05 -4.77
N CYS A 111 -14.84 -2.99 -4.91
CA CYS A 111 -14.64 -4.33 -5.45
C CYS A 111 -15.51 -4.52 -6.70
N ILE A 112 -14.89 -4.83 -7.84
CA ILE A 112 -15.60 -5.10 -9.10
C ILE A 112 -15.02 -6.35 -9.73
N ASP A 113 -15.89 -7.30 -10.07
CA ASP A 113 -15.52 -8.60 -10.68
C ASP A 113 -14.42 -9.35 -9.92
N GLY A 114 -14.42 -9.20 -8.59
CA GLY A 114 -13.46 -9.81 -7.71
C GLY A 114 -12.12 -9.08 -7.59
N LEU A 115 -12.01 -7.86 -8.12
CA LEU A 115 -10.79 -7.06 -8.08
C LEU A 115 -11.01 -5.74 -7.34
N CYS A 116 -10.01 -5.33 -6.56
CA CYS A 116 -10.03 -4.01 -5.93
C CYS A 116 -9.72 -2.95 -6.98
N ILE A 117 -10.64 -2.03 -7.18
CA ILE A 117 -10.50 -0.95 -8.17
C ILE A 117 -10.17 0.34 -7.43
N PHE A 118 -9.37 1.18 -8.06
CA PHE A 118 -9.14 2.54 -7.59
C PHE A 118 -10.48 3.27 -7.38
N ASN A 119 -10.56 4.01 -6.28
CA ASN A 119 -11.76 4.74 -5.88
C ASN A 119 -11.41 6.21 -5.64
N GLU A 120 -11.89 7.11 -6.51
CA GLU A 120 -11.65 8.55 -6.36
C GLU A 120 -12.29 9.14 -5.10
N GLU A 121 -13.41 8.56 -4.65
CA GLU A 121 -14.11 9.00 -3.44
C GLU A 121 -13.42 8.52 -2.15
N ASN A 122 -12.65 7.45 -2.25
CA ASN A 122 -11.93 6.85 -1.13
C ASN A 122 -10.53 6.38 -1.58
N PRO A 123 -9.64 7.32 -1.95
CA PRO A 123 -8.32 6.97 -2.43
C PRO A 123 -7.52 6.34 -1.29
N THR A 124 -6.65 5.39 -1.64
CA THR A 124 -5.76 4.82 -0.64
C THR A 124 -4.77 5.88 -0.22
N GLU A 125 -4.73 6.20 1.07
CA GLU A 125 -3.75 7.13 1.59
C GLU A 125 -2.43 6.42 1.90
N PHE A 126 -1.35 7.00 1.42
CA PHE A 126 0.00 6.48 1.56
C PHE A 126 0.93 7.61 2.01
N CYS A 127 1.66 7.37 3.10
CA CYS A 127 2.65 8.28 3.61
C CYS A 127 4.05 7.73 3.38
N THR A 128 4.95 8.51 2.79
CA THR A 128 6.35 8.11 2.61
C THR A 128 7.32 9.26 2.88
N SER A 129 8.51 8.89 3.33
CA SER A 129 9.61 9.81 3.58
C SER A 129 10.08 10.44 2.26
N ILE A 130 10.00 11.77 2.17
CA ILE A 130 10.53 12.55 1.06
C ILE A 130 11.90 13.06 1.43
N TYR A 131 12.89 12.67 0.63
CA TYR A 131 14.27 13.10 0.80
C TYR A 131 14.51 14.43 0.10
N LYS A 132 15.20 15.34 0.78
CA LYS A 132 15.67 16.60 0.24
C LYS A 132 17.12 16.83 0.61
N PHE A 133 17.85 17.44 -0.32
CA PHE A 133 19.18 17.95 -0.09
C PHE A 133 19.13 19.47 -0.14
N SER A 134 19.71 20.12 0.87
CA SER A 134 19.96 21.56 0.87
C SER A 134 21.43 21.81 1.11
N ILE A 135 21.99 22.83 0.45
CA ILE A 135 23.39 23.23 0.62
C ILE A 135 23.67 23.68 2.07
N ILE A 136 22.69 24.32 2.72
CA ILE A 136 22.85 24.92 4.06
C ILE A 136 22.56 23.90 5.18
N PHE A 137 21.54 23.05 5.00
CA PHE A 137 21.06 22.14 6.05
C PHE A 137 21.41 20.67 5.78
N GLY A 138 22.16 20.40 4.71
CA GLY A 138 22.54 19.05 4.31
C GLY A 138 21.35 18.17 3.92
N ARG A 139 21.51 16.86 4.16
CA ARG A 139 20.52 15.82 3.87
C ARG A 139 19.44 15.83 4.95
N HIS A 140 18.18 15.98 4.55
CA HIS A 140 17.04 15.89 5.46
C HIS A 140 15.87 15.16 4.80
N SER A 141 14.98 14.62 5.63
CA SER A 141 13.73 14.04 5.15
C SER A 141 12.55 14.50 5.98
N TYR A 142 11.38 14.51 5.35
CA TYR A 142 10.11 14.78 5.99
C TYR A 142 9.06 13.83 5.46
N MET A 143 8.08 13.51 6.28
CA MET A 143 6.98 12.65 5.87
C MET A 143 5.97 13.43 5.02
N HIS A 144 5.48 12.81 3.94
CA HIS A 144 4.41 13.34 3.12
C HIS A 144 3.38 12.26 2.87
N CYS A 145 2.10 12.62 2.97
CA CYS A 145 0.97 11.74 2.70
C CYS A 145 0.22 12.22 1.47
N GLY A 146 -0.33 11.29 0.72
CA GLY A 146 -1.16 11.53 -0.45
C GLY A 146 -1.69 10.21 -1.00
N LYS A 147 -2.10 10.19 -2.27
CA LYS A 147 -2.53 8.98 -2.97
C LYS A 147 -1.42 7.92 -3.01
N ALA A 148 -1.82 6.65 -3.01
CA ALA A 148 -0.91 5.52 -3.05
C ALA A 148 -0.18 5.40 -4.39
N ILE A 149 0.90 4.62 -4.39
CA ILE A 149 1.56 4.21 -5.63
C ILE A 149 0.56 3.41 -6.47
N SER A 150 0.52 3.68 -7.77
CA SER A 150 -0.44 3.12 -8.74
C SER A 150 -1.88 3.66 -8.64
N ASP A 151 -2.14 4.63 -7.77
CA ASP A 151 -3.39 5.40 -7.85
C ASP A 151 -3.33 6.42 -9.00
N ILE A 152 -4.51 6.84 -9.47
CA ILE A 152 -4.63 7.88 -10.48
C ILE A 152 -4.35 9.24 -9.81
N CYS A 153 -3.20 9.85 -10.10
CA CYS A 153 -2.91 11.24 -9.80
C CYS A 153 -2.74 12.09 -11.07
N LYS A 154 -3.09 13.38 -10.97
CA LYS A 154 -2.90 14.36 -12.07
C LYS A 154 -1.60 15.15 -11.91
N THR A 155 -1.12 15.27 -10.68
CA THR A 155 0.08 16.03 -10.34
C THR A 155 0.87 15.31 -9.27
N ASP A 156 2.19 15.50 -9.27
CA ASP A 156 3.09 14.94 -8.26
C ASP A 156 2.64 15.21 -6.83
N LYS A 157 2.06 16.38 -6.57
CA LYS A 157 1.63 16.82 -5.24
C LYS A 157 0.46 16.03 -4.66
N GLU A 158 -0.34 15.38 -5.51
CA GLU A 158 -1.45 14.52 -5.05
C GLU A 158 -0.94 13.19 -4.50
N CYS A 159 0.21 12.73 -4.97
CA CYS A 159 0.76 11.42 -4.68
C CYS A 159 1.66 11.48 -3.44
N GLY A 160 1.54 10.51 -2.52
CA GLY A 160 2.33 10.50 -1.28
C GLY A 160 3.83 10.44 -1.51
N SER A 161 4.24 9.86 -2.64
CA SER A 161 5.62 9.81 -3.15
C SER A 161 6.16 11.14 -3.68
N LYS A 162 5.31 12.16 -3.87
CA LYS A 162 5.59 13.35 -4.69
C LYS A 162 6.02 13.02 -6.11
N SER A 163 5.54 11.92 -6.65
CA SER A 163 5.82 11.50 -8.02
C SER A 163 4.57 10.85 -8.59
N CYS A 164 3.99 11.55 -9.55
CA CYS A 164 2.89 11.14 -10.39
C CYS A 164 3.48 10.41 -11.60
N GLY A 165 3.97 9.21 -11.36
CA GLY A 165 4.38 8.28 -12.41
C GLY A 165 3.34 7.17 -12.50
N LEU A 166 2.64 7.08 -13.63
CA LEU A 166 2.01 5.82 -13.99
C LEU A 166 3.12 4.75 -13.96
N LEU A 167 2.91 3.67 -13.22
CA LEU A 167 3.43 2.38 -13.68
C LEU A 167 2.65 2.04 -14.96
N ILE A 168 2.98 2.70 -16.09
CA ILE A 168 2.62 2.17 -17.39
C ILE A 168 3.47 0.92 -17.53
N ILE A 169 2.87 -0.23 -17.24
CA ILE A 169 3.43 -1.50 -17.69
C ILE A 169 3.19 -1.52 -19.19
N GLY A 170 4.15 -0.97 -19.94
CA GLY A 170 4.26 -1.05 -21.40
C GLY A 170 3.56 0.05 -22.17
N GLU A 171 4.31 1.08 -22.56
CA GLU A 171 4.47 1.48 -23.96
C GLU A 171 5.66 2.46 -24.05
N ASN A 172 6.74 1.99 -24.68
CA ASN A 172 7.67 2.88 -25.34
C ASN A 172 6.94 3.42 -26.57
N GLU A 173 6.61 4.70 -26.63
CA GLU A 173 6.62 5.43 -27.90
C GLU A 173 7.17 6.83 -27.70
N ASN A 174 8.14 7.14 -28.56
CA ASN A 174 8.83 8.42 -28.65
C ASN A 174 7.87 9.58 -28.88
N THR A 175 8.14 10.73 -28.29
CA THR A 175 8.16 12.02 -28.99
C THR A 175 8.93 13.06 -28.20
#